data_AF-A0A9D5DJ58-F1
#
_entry.id   AF-A0A9D5DJ58-F1
#
_cell.length_a   1.000
_cell.length_b   1.000
_cell.length_c   1.000
_cell.angle_alpha   90.00
_cell.angle_beta   90.00
_cell.angle_gamma   90.00
#
_symmetry.space_group_name_H-M   'P 1'
#
loop_
_entity.id
_entity.type
_entity.pdbx_description
1 polymer ?
#
loop_
_entity_poly.entity_id
_entity_poly.type
_entity_poly.pdbx_seq_one_letter_code
_entity_poly.pdbx_strand_id
1 'polypeptide(L)'
;MRLDSTYSEDEVTLFEDDSFIDKADLRFFYNKIYPFATMGRWLSYCSGSHGDITRQNLLQNREFSMTIKSEIDQDEIYLRWQNFRTIDNLKQEIVARTPHKFDIGAIYNIPISEKEISPVGFKPVQRELVFDIDMNDYDDIRTCCQEKTICEKCWLYVTVAIHLIDTSLRQDFGFKHILWIYSGRRGVHCWVCDTKARLLPSEARVAIIDYLTLVTGNENKKKKVNLRTPGTQSGVKTHPFVDRCFDICMHYFPQILEYQQLFDHRSVHIEKVLNHISEDSKLHQNVQNWIQKSPEFTCLEFWDFLYSILQSSSERSHHTLLKEIVLAYSYPRLDVNVSKDLGHLLKAPFCIHHSTGRLCIPIDMNRSFSFNPKAVPTLTSIRREYDSHNQKDLENNMTSNIAKYIKFMDNFVDNLIQDVKQEQEEYNTMLQLANQ
;
A
#
# COMPACT_ATOMS: atom_id res chain seq x y z
N MET A 1 -16.05 38.76 -9.74
CA MET A 1 -14.97 39.29 -8.87
C MET A 1 -13.66 38.97 -9.56
N ARG A 2 -12.88 40.00 -9.94
CA ARG A 2 -11.55 39.80 -10.54
C ARG A 2 -10.65 39.15 -9.49
N LEU A 3 -10.12 37.98 -9.82
CA LEU A 3 -9.05 37.35 -9.06
C LEU A 3 -7.75 37.80 -9.72
N ASP A 4 -6.97 38.60 -8.99
CA ASP A 4 -5.63 39.00 -9.38
C ASP A 4 -4.73 37.77 -9.42
N SER A 5 -4.05 37.61 -10.56
CA SER A 5 -3.05 36.60 -10.82
C SER A 5 -1.74 36.98 -10.15
N THR A 6 -1.42 36.34 -9.03
CA THR A 6 -0.03 36.21 -8.55
C THR A 6 0.39 34.77 -8.83
N TYR A 7 1.07 34.56 -9.96
CA TYR A 7 1.88 33.36 -10.16
C TYR A 7 3.05 33.44 -9.18
N SER A 8 2.95 32.77 -8.03
CA SER A 8 4.12 32.38 -7.26
C SER A 8 4.78 31.21 -7.98
N GLU A 9 6.09 31.28 -8.20
CA GLU A 9 6.89 30.10 -8.47
C GLU A 9 6.72 29.16 -7.29
N ASP A 10 5.86 28.14 -7.43
CA ASP A 10 5.70 27.10 -6.43
C ASP A 10 7.03 26.34 -6.31
N GLU A 11 7.82 26.68 -5.29
CA GLU A 11 8.92 25.84 -4.83
C GLU A 11 8.37 24.42 -4.63
N VAL A 12 8.75 23.50 -5.51
CA VAL A 12 8.51 22.08 -5.31
C VAL A 12 9.31 21.69 -4.06
N THR A 13 8.65 21.72 -2.90
CA THR A 13 9.32 21.34 -1.64
C THR A 13 9.65 19.86 -1.69
N LEU A 14 10.90 19.53 -1.99
CA LEU A 14 11.42 18.17 -1.96
C LEU A 14 11.41 17.64 -0.51
N PHE A 15 11.31 16.32 -0.31
CA PHE A 15 11.40 15.69 1.02
C PHE A 15 12.88 15.43 1.37
N GLU A 16 13.62 16.41 1.91
CA GLU A 16 15.07 16.27 2.19
C GLU A 16 15.45 15.98 3.66
N ASP A 17 14.48 15.82 4.58
CA ASP A 17 14.73 15.62 6.02
C ASP A 17 15.01 14.16 6.43
N ASP A 18 15.70 13.39 5.60
CA ASP A 18 16.07 12.01 5.92
C ASP A 18 17.11 11.97 7.05
N SER A 19 16.97 11.02 7.97
CA SER A 19 17.88 10.90 9.12
C SER A 19 18.78 9.68 9.02
N PHE A 20 20.07 9.87 9.34
CA PHE A 20 21.01 8.77 9.53
C PHE A 20 20.56 7.84 10.66
N ILE A 21 20.75 6.53 10.46
CA ILE A 21 20.40 5.51 11.45
C ILE A 21 21.67 5.06 12.17
N ASP A 22 21.81 5.51 13.41
CA ASP A 22 22.79 4.97 14.32
C ASP A 22 22.33 3.60 14.90
N LYS A 23 23.26 2.64 15.00
CA LYS A 23 22.95 1.28 15.47
C LYS A 23 22.54 1.28 16.95
N ALA A 24 23.13 2.14 17.79
CA ALA A 24 22.76 2.22 19.20
C ALA A 24 21.35 2.82 19.37
N ASP A 25 21.01 3.85 18.58
CA ASP A 25 19.66 4.42 18.55
C ASP A 25 18.62 3.43 18.04
N LEU A 26 18.93 2.66 16.99
CA LEU A 26 18.02 1.65 16.47
C LEU A 26 17.79 0.51 17.49
N ARG A 27 18.86 0.08 18.17
CA ARG A 27 18.78 -0.90 19.26
C ARG A 27 17.96 -0.37 20.43
N PHE A 28 18.14 0.89 20.79
CA PHE A 28 17.34 1.57 21.79
C PHE A 28 15.86 1.58 21.40
N PHE A 29 15.55 1.96 20.16
CA PHE A 29 14.18 1.98 19.64
C PHE A 29 13.52 0.60 19.74
N TYR A 30 14.19 -0.46 19.28
CA TYR A 30 13.65 -1.81 19.44
C TYR A 30 13.45 -2.19 20.92
N ASN A 31 14.39 -1.86 21.80
CA ASN A 31 14.29 -2.27 23.20
C ASN A 31 13.16 -1.54 23.97
N LYS A 32 13.00 -0.24 23.71
CA LYS A 32 12.21 0.67 24.54
C LYS A 32 10.91 1.15 23.90
N ILE A 33 10.82 1.20 22.57
CA ILE A 33 9.72 1.89 21.87
C ILE A 33 8.92 0.94 20.98
N TYR A 34 9.56 0.00 20.26
CA TYR A 34 8.86 -0.88 19.33
C TYR A 34 7.74 -1.67 20.05
N PRO A 35 6.49 -1.68 19.52
CA PRO A 35 5.32 -2.17 20.24
C PRO A 35 5.19 -3.69 20.20
N PHE A 36 6.20 -4.42 20.72
CA PHE A 36 6.24 -5.88 20.68
C PHE A 36 4.96 -6.53 21.23
N ALA A 37 4.41 -6.06 22.35
CA ALA A 37 3.19 -6.62 22.93
C ALA A 37 2.00 -6.59 21.95
N THR A 38 1.72 -5.43 21.35
CA THR A 38 0.68 -5.24 20.33
C THR A 38 0.94 -6.13 19.10
N MET A 39 2.20 -6.17 18.63
CA MET A 39 2.58 -7.02 17.49
C MET A 39 2.42 -8.51 17.79
N GLY A 40 2.73 -8.95 19.01
CA GLY A 40 2.51 -10.33 19.43
C GLY A 40 1.04 -10.70 19.43
N ARG A 41 0.17 -9.82 19.93
CA ARG A 41 -1.29 -10.01 19.88
C ARG A 41 -1.81 -10.12 18.45
N TRP A 42 -1.35 -9.22 17.57
CA TRP A 42 -1.72 -9.24 16.15
C TRP A 42 -1.27 -10.52 15.45
N LEU A 43 0.02 -10.84 15.52
CA LEU A 43 0.62 -11.92 14.73
C LEU A 43 0.26 -13.33 15.20
N SER A 44 -0.11 -13.45 16.48
CA SER A 44 -0.67 -14.68 17.04
C SER A 44 -2.19 -14.78 16.90
N TYR A 45 -2.88 -13.69 16.54
CA TYR A 45 -4.35 -13.59 16.61
C TYR A 45 -4.91 -14.03 17.97
N CYS A 46 -4.16 -13.78 19.05
CA CYS A 46 -4.40 -14.31 20.41
C CYS A 46 -4.61 -15.83 20.49
N SER A 47 -4.02 -16.59 19.56
CA SER A 47 -3.94 -18.03 19.63
C SER A 47 -2.87 -18.43 20.66
N GLY A 48 -3.25 -19.29 21.62
CA GLY A 48 -2.35 -19.79 22.68
C GLY A 48 -2.32 -19.00 23.99
N SER A 49 -3.14 -17.95 24.17
CA SER A 49 -3.06 -17.08 25.37
C SER A 49 -3.84 -17.56 26.61
N HIS A 50 -4.58 -18.68 26.58
CA HIS A 50 -5.28 -19.19 27.77
C HIS A 50 -5.46 -20.70 27.71
N GLY A 51 -4.54 -21.49 28.29
CA GLY A 51 -4.75 -22.89 28.72
C GLY A 51 -5.30 -23.91 27.71
N ASP A 52 -5.56 -23.50 26.48
CA ASP A 52 -6.31 -24.24 25.48
C ASP A 52 -5.30 -24.95 24.58
N ILE A 53 -5.03 -26.20 24.94
CA ILE A 53 -4.09 -27.11 24.30
C ILE A 53 -4.43 -27.31 22.81
N THR A 54 -5.63 -26.94 22.37
CA THR A 54 -6.08 -27.03 20.98
C THR A 54 -5.60 -25.88 20.09
N ARG A 55 -5.22 -24.72 20.66
CA ARG A 55 -4.74 -23.59 19.86
C ARG A 55 -3.25 -23.76 19.56
N GLN A 56 -2.94 -24.17 18.33
CA GLN A 56 -1.56 -24.16 17.84
C GLN A 56 -0.99 -22.75 17.97
N ASN A 57 0.18 -22.64 18.60
CA ASN A 57 0.91 -21.39 18.73
C ASN A 57 1.30 -20.91 17.32
N LEU A 58 0.54 -19.96 16.75
CA LEU A 58 0.76 -19.49 15.38
C LEU A 58 2.12 -18.80 15.21
N LEU A 59 2.70 -18.27 16.29
CA LEU A 59 3.96 -17.52 16.22
C LEU A 59 5.15 -18.43 15.89
N GLN A 60 5.19 -19.65 16.43
CA GLN A 60 6.27 -20.62 16.15
C GLN A 60 6.20 -21.18 14.72
N ASN A 61 5.00 -21.13 14.11
CA ASN A 61 4.75 -21.55 12.75
C ASN A 61 4.90 -20.40 11.75
N ARG A 62 5.09 -19.16 12.23
CA ARG A 62 5.22 -17.98 11.37
C ARG A 62 6.67 -17.74 10.98
N GLU A 63 6.89 -17.49 9.69
CA GLU A 63 8.19 -17.09 9.17
C GLU A 63 8.44 -15.59 9.40
N PHE A 64 9.66 -15.28 9.83
CA PHE A 64 10.23 -13.95 9.83
C PHE A 64 11.53 -13.95 9.01
N SER A 65 11.88 -12.80 8.44
CA SER A 65 13.23 -12.55 7.95
C SER A 65 13.85 -11.31 8.57
N MET A 66 15.17 -11.25 8.59
CA MET A 66 15.93 -10.09 9.06
C MET A 66 16.99 -9.71 8.03
N THR A 67 17.14 -8.42 7.75
CA THR A 67 18.29 -7.88 7.03
C THR A 67 19.19 -7.19 8.04
N ILE A 68 20.39 -7.71 8.24
CA ILE A 68 21.40 -7.17 9.15
C ILE A 68 22.59 -6.66 8.34
N LYS A 69 23.26 -5.61 8.82
CA LYS A 69 24.56 -5.21 8.27
C LYS A 69 25.63 -6.15 8.80
N SER A 70 26.49 -6.65 7.93
CA SER A 70 27.70 -7.34 8.37
C SER A 70 28.63 -6.38 9.12
N GLU A 71 29.34 -6.92 10.11
CA GLU A 71 30.36 -6.18 10.87
C GLU A 71 31.75 -6.28 10.24
N ILE A 72 31.93 -7.19 9.26
CA ILE A 72 33.21 -7.52 8.63
C ILE A 72 33.33 -6.80 7.27
N ASP A 73 32.28 -6.86 6.48
CA ASP A 73 32.10 -6.22 5.18
C ASP A 73 30.87 -5.29 5.24
N GLN A 74 30.79 -4.30 4.34
CA GLN A 74 29.62 -3.40 4.31
C GLN A 74 28.35 -4.07 3.73
N ASP A 75 28.40 -5.38 3.50
CA ASP A 75 27.36 -6.16 2.87
C ASP A 75 26.18 -6.44 3.82
N GLU A 76 25.00 -6.63 3.23
CA GLU A 76 23.79 -6.99 3.95
C GLU A 76 23.64 -8.52 4.01
N ILE A 77 23.46 -9.06 5.21
CA ILE A 77 23.13 -10.47 5.42
C ILE A 77 21.62 -10.60 5.56
N TYR A 78 21.02 -11.44 4.73
CA TYR A 78 19.59 -11.71 4.73
C TYR A 78 19.28 -13.08 5.36
N LEU A 79 18.63 -13.07 6.53
CA LEU A 79 18.30 -14.25 7.31
C LEU A 79 16.81 -14.57 7.14
N ARG A 80 16.47 -15.65 6.42
CA ARG A 80 15.08 -16.17 6.31
C ARG A 80 14.81 -17.30 7.29
N TRP A 81 13.57 -17.77 7.33
CA TRP A 81 13.15 -18.93 8.12
C TRP A 81 13.34 -18.74 9.64
N GLN A 82 13.37 -17.48 10.09
CA GLN A 82 13.40 -17.18 11.51
C GLN A 82 12.01 -17.42 12.10
N ASN A 83 11.94 -17.95 13.33
CA ASN A 83 10.70 -18.26 14.01
C ASN A 83 10.88 -18.13 15.52
N PHE A 84 9.78 -17.86 16.22
CA PHE A 84 9.81 -17.54 17.64
C PHE A 84 8.62 -18.16 18.35
N ARG A 85 8.87 -18.83 19.48
CA ARG A 85 7.79 -19.41 20.29
C ARG A 85 6.99 -18.34 21.02
N THR A 86 7.65 -17.27 21.46
CA THR A 86 7.00 -16.16 22.16
C THR A 86 7.41 -14.83 21.57
N ILE A 87 6.59 -13.81 21.82
CA ILE A 87 6.90 -12.45 21.42
C ILE A 87 8.16 -11.90 22.13
N ASP A 88 8.43 -12.38 23.35
CA ASP A 88 9.64 -12.04 24.09
C ASP A 88 10.89 -12.62 23.43
N ASN A 89 10.82 -13.83 22.86
CA ASN A 89 11.94 -14.37 22.08
C ASN A 89 12.20 -13.54 20.82
N LEU A 90 11.14 -13.12 20.11
CA LEU A 90 11.30 -12.20 18.97
C LEU A 90 11.94 -10.87 19.43
N LYS A 91 11.46 -10.28 20.54
CA LYS A 91 12.02 -9.04 21.10
C LYS A 91 13.50 -9.19 21.41
N GLN A 92 13.89 -10.25 22.12
CA GLN A 92 15.28 -10.52 22.46
C GLN A 92 16.16 -10.60 21.22
N GLU A 93 15.71 -11.31 20.19
CA GLU A 93 16.48 -11.50 18.96
C GLU A 93 16.61 -10.21 18.14
N ILE A 94 15.51 -9.46 17.97
CA ILE A 94 15.52 -8.17 17.26
C ILE A 94 16.42 -7.15 17.98
N VAL A 95 16.38 -7.10 19.32
CA VAL A 95 17.25 -6.20 20.11
C VAL A 95 18.71 -6.65 20.08
N ALA A 96 18.98 -7.97 20.06
CA ALA A 96 20.33 -8.50 19.99
C ALA A 96 20.97 -8.22 18.64
N ARG A 97 20.29 -8.56 17.54
CA ARG A 97 20.81 -8.40 16.17
C ARG A 97 20.70 -6.99 15.65
N THR A 98 19.71 -6.21 16.11
CA THR A 98 19.43 -4.85 15.64
C THR A 98 19.34 -4.77 14.10
N PRO A 99 18.42 -5.51 13.46
CA PRO A 99 18.32 -5.53 12.01
C PRO A 99 17.85 -4.19 11.44
N HIS A 100 18.31 -3.86 10.23
CA HIS A 100 17.86 -2.69 9.48
C HIS A 100 16.39 -2.77 9.09
N LYS A 101 15.92 -3.98 8.82
CA LYS A 101 14.51 -4.32 8.67
C LYS A 101 14.29 -5.76 9.05
N PHE A 102 13.06 -6.08 9.44
CA PHE A 102 12.60 -7.45 9.48
C PHE A 102 11.22 -7.52 8.82
N ASP A 103 10.97 -8.66 8.19
CA ASP A 103 9.79 -8.89 7.37
C ASP A 103 9.00 -10.06 7.95
N ILE A 104 7.70 -10.04 7.70
CA ILE A 104 6.72 -11.01 8.20
C ILE A 104 6.23 -11.84 7.02
N GLY A 105 6.29 -13.16 7.17
CA GLY A 105 5.85 -14.14 6.18
C GLY A 105 4.60 -14.91 6.60
N ALA A 106 4.36 -16.02 5.91
CA ALA A 106 3.24 -16.92 6.17
C ALA A 106 3.35 -17.67 7.51
N ILE A 107 2.21 -18.19 7.95
CA ILE A 107 2.10 -19.24 8.95
C ILE A 107 2.05 -20.59 8.22
N TYR A 108 2.88 -21.52 8.65
CA TYR A 108 3.02 -22.86 8.09
C TYR A 108 2.26 -23.91 8.91
N ASN A 109 2.03 -25.07 8.32
CA ASN A 109 1.30 -26.16 8.98
C ASN A 109 2.06 -26.83 10.13
N ILE A 110 3.38 -26.70 10.18
CA ILE A 110 4.26 -27.19 11.25
C ILE A 110 5.23 -26.07 11.67
N PRO A 111 5.82 -26.15 12.88
CA PRO A 111 6.81 -25.18 13.32
C PRO A 111 7.95 -25.03 12.30
N ILE A 112 8.41 -23.80 12.05
CA ILE A 112 9.48 -23.55 11.06
C ILE A 112 10.77 -24.29 11.44
N SER A 113 11.04 -24.48 12.74
CA SER A 113 12.18 -25.25 13.24
C SER A 113 12.20 -26.71 12.78
N GLU A 114 11.05 -27.27 12.38
CA GLU A 114 10.88 -28.66 11.95
C GLU A 114 10.87 -28.80 10.42
N LYS A 115 11.05 -27.70 9.69
CA LYS A 115 11.06 -27.66 8.21
C LYS A 115 11.99 -28.72 7.60
N GLU A 116 13.22 -28.82 8.10
CA GLU A 116 14.23 -29.75 7.57
C GLU A 116 13.93 -31.22 7.94
N ILE A 117 13.15 -31.45 9.00
CA ILE A 117 12.76 -32.79 9.47
C ILE A 117 11.61 -33.33 8.62
N SER A 118 10.66 -32.48 8.23
CA SER A 118 9.46 -32.86 7.48
C SER A 118 9.25 -32.05 6.19
N PRO A 119 10.20 -32.07 5.24
CA PRO A 119 10.19 -31.18 4.07
C PRO A 119 9.02 -31.45 3.12
N VAL A 120 8.62 -32.71 2.93
CA VAL A 120 7.57 -33.12 1.98
C VAL A 120 6.19 -32.56 2.35
N GLY A 121 5.95 -32.29 3.63
CA GLY A 121 4.67 -31.77 4.13
C GLY A 121 4.70 -30.30 4.51
N PHE A 122 5.86 -29.64 4.49
CA PHE A 122 6.02 -28.26 4.94
C PHE A 122 5.43 -27.27 3.92
N LYS A 123 4.32 -26.61 4.27
CA LYS A 123 3.64 -25.68 3.37
C LYS A 123 2.99 -24.50 4.12
N PRO A 124 2.91 -23.33 3.49
CA PRO A 124 2.17 -22.21 4.06
C PRO A 124 0.66 -22.55 4.08
N VAL A 125 -0.01 -22.20 5.16
CA VAL A 125 -1.46 -22.46 5.36
C VAL A 125 -2.26 -21.21 5.65
N GLN A 126 -1.62 -20.16 6.18
CA GLN A 126 -2.26 -18.87 6.39
C GLN A 126 -1.29 -17.74 6.10
N ARG A 127 -1.79 -16.66 5.54
CA ARG A 127 -1.09 -15.39 5.47
C ARG A 127 -2.07 -14.27 5.18
N GLU A 128 -1.88 -13.13 5.81
CA GLU A 128 -2.59 -11.90 5.46
C GLU A 128 -2.58 -11.68 3.93
N LEU A 129 -3.70 -11.22 3.36
CA LEU A 129 -3.68 -10.77 1.96
C LEU A 129 -3.04 -9.39 1.97
N VAL A 130 -1.91 -9.25 1.28
CA VAL A 130 -1.11 -8.03 1.29
C VAL A 130 -1.09 -7.36 -0.07
N PHE A 131 -0.96 -6.04 -0.07
CA PHE A 131 -0.72 -5.23 -1.27
C PHE A 131 0.45 -4.28 -1.00
N ASP A 132 1.29 -4.08 -2.00
CA ASP A 132 2.36 -3.09 -1.98
C ASP A 132 2.15 -2.11 -3.14
N ILE A 133 2.19 -0.82 -2.81
CA ILE A 133 2.02 0.29 -3.74
C ILE A 133 3.22 1.20 -3.55
N ASP A 134 4.12 1.22 -4.52
CA ASP A 134 5.31 2.07 -4.53
C ASP A 134 5.16 3.17 -5.59
N MET A 135 5.64 4.37 -5.28
CA MET A 135 5.57 5.51 -6.20
C MET A 135 6.30 5.26 -7.52
N ASN A 136 7.29 4.36 -7.56
CA ASN A 136 8.02 4.06 -8.79
C ASN A 136 7.15 3.49 -9.89
N ASP A 137 6.07 2.80 -9.54
CA ASP A 137 5.14 2.27 -10.54
C ASP A 137 4.34 3.38 -11.25
N TYR A 138 4.52 4.63 -10.83
CA TYR A 138 3.93 5.85 -11.40
C TYR A 138 4.97 6.72 -12.12
N ASP A 139 6.23 6.28 -12.25
CA ASP A 139 7.32 7.04 -12.91
C ASP A 139 6.97 7.45 -14.35
N ASP A 140 6.15 6.65 -15.03
CA ASP A 140 5.73 6.94 -16.40
C ASP A 140 4.60 7.97 -16.53
N ILE A 141 4.01 8.40 -15.40
CA ILE A 141 2.89 9.36 -15.31
C ILE A 141 3.05 10.40 -14.19
N ARG A 142 4.23 10.52 -13.59
CA ARG A 142 4.56 11.61 -12.67
C ARG A 142 5.72 12.43 -13.24
N THR A 143 5.64 13.73 -13.06
CA THR A 143 6.59 14.70 -13.64
C THR A 143 7.23 15.58 -12.58
N CYS A 144 6.57 15.72 -11.41
CA CYS A 144 7.04 16.58 -10.33
C CYS A 144 8.30 16.04 -9.62
N CYS A 145 8.59 14.75 -9.73
CA CYS A 145 9.72 14.08 -9.08
C CYS A 145 10.25 12.96 -9.98
N GLN A 146 11.49 12.55 -9.73
CA GLN A 146 12.15 11.42 -10.41
C GLN A 146 12.64 10.39 -9.39
N GLU A 147 12.73 9.14 -9.83
CA GLU A 147 13.31 8.02 -9.08
C GLU A 147 12.80 7.88 -7.63
N LYS A 148 13.66 8.06 -6.63
CA LYS A 148 13.32 7.78 -5.24
C LYS A 148 12.73 8.97 -4.49
N THR A 149 12.65 10.11 -5.15
CA THR A 149 12.12 11.35 -4.60
C THR A 149 10.61 11.37 -4.72
N ILE A 150 9.95 11.94 -3.73
CA ILE A 150 8.51 12.20 -3.75
C ILE A 150 8.26 13.72 -3.58
N CYS A 151 7.04 14.20 -3.79
CA CYS A 151 6.53 15.44 -3.18
C CYS A 151 5.04 15.25 -2.84
N GLU A 152 4.38 16.25 -2.23
CA GLU A 152 2.94 16.21 -1.95
C GLU A 152 2.11 16.03 -3.23
N LYS A 153 2.61 16.56 -4.36
CA LYS A 153 1.97 16.46 -5.67
C LYS A 153 1.83 15.00 -6.15
N CYS A 154 2.90 14.20 -6.10
CA CYS A 154 2.81 12.78 -6.51
C CYS A 154 2.23 11.89 -5.41
N TRP A 155 2.31 12.29 -4.12
CA TRP A 155 1.69 11.53 -3.03
C TRP A 155 0.16 11.38 -3.18
N LEU A 156 -0.47 12.30 -3.90
CA LEU A 156 -1.88 12.17 -4.30
C LEU A 156 -2.16 10.84 -5.01
N TYR A 157 -1.26 10.31 -5.84
CA TYR A 157 -1.44 9.00 -6.48
C TYR A 157 -1.57 7.86 -5.46
N VAL A 158 -0.68 7.83 -4.48
CA VAL A 158 -0.72 6.82 -3.40
C VAL A 158 -2.00 6.95 -2.59
N THR A 159 -2.43 8.17 -2.30
CA THR A 159 -3.66 8.44 -1.55
C THR A 159 -4.91 7.97 -2.30
N VAL A 160 -5.00 8.27 -3.60
CA VAL A 160 -6.09 7.80 -4.48
C VAL A 160 -6.07 6.28 -4.57
N ALA A 161 -4.88 5.68 -4.67
CA ALA A 161 -4.71 4.24 -4.73
C ALA A 161 -5.20 3.53 -3.44
N ILE A 162 -4.84 4.06 -2.26
CA ILE A 162 -5.35 3.59 -0.97
C ILE A 162 -6.88 3.61 -0.95
N HIS A 163 -7.48 4.73 -1.38
CA HIS A 163 -8.94 4.89 -1.37
C HIS A 163 -9.64 3.91 -2.31
N LEU A 164 -9.12 3.69 -3.52
CA LEU A 164 -9.67 2.75 -4.51
C LEU A 164 -9.59 1.29 -4.03
N ILE A 165 -8.45 0.89 -3.50
CA ILE A 165 -8.22 -0.48 -3.04
C ILE A 165 -9.01 -0.75 -1.75
N ASP A 166 -8.96 0.14 -0.76
CA ASP A 166 -9.74 -0.02 0.48
C ASP A 166 -11.24 -0.11 0.20
N THR A 167 -11.76 0.77 -0.67
CA THR A 167 -13.19 0.74 -1.07
C THR A 167 -13.56 -0.62 -1.66
N SER A 168 -12.73 -1.18 -2.54
CA SER A 168 -13.02 -2.46 -3.20
C SER A 168 -12.89 -3.63 -2.22
N LEU A 169 -11.86 -3.64 -1.37
CA LEU A 169 -11.69 -4.65 -0.32
C LEU A 169 -12.88 -4.68 0.65
N ARG A 170 -13.44 -3.52 1.01
CA ARG A 170 -14.61 -3.42 1.89
C ARG A 170 -15.92 -3.73 1.18
N GLN A 171 -16.20 -3.09 0.06
CA GLN A 171 -17.51 -3.13 -0.58
C GLN A 171 -17.72 -4.39 -1.44
N ASP A 172 -16.67 -4.89 -2.08
CA ASP A 172 -16.79 -6.00 -3.04
C ASP A 172 -16.47 -7.33 -2.37
N PHE A 173 -15.44 -7.37 -1.53
CA PHE A 173 -14.97 -8.58 -0.86
C PHE A 173 -15.43 -8.71 0.60
N GLY A 174 -16.01 -7.63 1.16
CA GLY A 174 -16.53 -7.62 2.52
C GLY A 174 -15.45 -7.82 3.58
N PHE A 175 -14.20 -7.41 3.32
CA PHE A 175 -13.13 -7.46 4.33
C PHE A 175 -13.30 -6.30 5.32
N LYS A 176 -13.06 -6.59 6.60
CA LYS A 176 -13.24 -5.62 7.69
C LYS A 176 -11.91 -5.10 8.21
N HIS A 177 -10.96 -6.00 8.45
CA HIS A 177 -9.71 -5.73 9.17
C HIS A 177 -8.59 -5.43 8.18
N ILE A 178 -8.63 -4.22 7.62
CA ILE A 178 -7.67 -3.72 6.64
C ILE A 178 -6.76 -2.70 7.32
N LEU A 179 -5.45 -2.97 7.30
CA LEU A 179 -4.42 -2.13 7.92
C LEU A 179 -3.49 -1.58 6.84
N TRP A 180 -3.56 -0.27 6.61
CA TRP A 180 -2.64 0.46 5.75
C TRP A 180 -1.45 0.99 6.55
N ILE A 181 -0.24 0.76 6.05
CA ILE A 181 1.02 1.12 6.68
C ILE A 181 1.85 1.94 5.70
N TYR A 182 2.33 3.10 6.13
CA TYR A 182 3.35 3.83 5.39
C TYR A 182 4.64 3.01 5.32
N SER A 183 5.22 2.84 4.13
CA SER A 183 6.41 1.99 3.92
C SER A 183 7.70 2.58 4.51
N GLY A 184 7.64 3.83 4.96
CA GLY A 184 8.76 4.60 5.51
C GLY A 184 9.49 5.47 4.47
N ARG A 185 9.08 5.42 3.20
CA ARG A 185 9.67 6.26 2.15
C ARG A 185 8.66 6.81 1.15
N ARG A 186 8.18 5.99 0.22
CA ARG A 186 7.45 6.47 -0.96
C ARG A 186 6.26 5.60 -1.35
N GLY A 187 5.87 4.69 -0.47
CA GLY A 187 4.80 3.75 -0.74
C GLY A 187 4.03 3.40 0.51
N VAL A 188 3.11 2.46 0.35
CA VAL A 188 2.26 1.95 1.41
C VAL A 188 2.06 0.45 1.25
N HIS A 189 1.91 -0.21 2.38
CA HIS A 189 1.56 -1.62 2.46
C HIS A 189 0.14 -1.76 3.01
N CYS A 190 -0.67 -2.61 2.41
CA CYS A 190 -1.96 -3.02 2.94
C CYS A 190 -1.84 -4.43 3.53
N TRP A 191 -2.41 -4.65 4.72
CA TRP A 191 -2.55 -5.96 5.34
C TRP A 191 -4.03 -6.22 5.60
N VAL A 192 -4.61 -7.18 4.88
CA VAL A 192 -5.98 -7.64 5.11
C VAL A 192 -5.91 -8.84 6.05
N CYS A 193 -6.39 -8.63 7.26
CA CYS A 193 -6.17 -9.51 8.41
C CYS A 193 -7.37 -10.38 8.76
N ASP A 194 -8.52 -10.28 8.06
CA ASP A 194 -9.69 -11.14 8.26
C ASP A 194 -9.32 -12.62 8.18
N THR A 195 -9.94 -13.49 8.98
CA THR A 195 -9.67 -14.94 8.96
C THR A 195 -9.88 -15.54 7.57
N LYS A 196 -10.96 -15.15 6.88
CA LYS A 196 -11.21 -15.56 5.49
C LYS A 196 -10.13 -15.10 4.52
N ALA A 197 -9.54 -13.91 4.72
CA ALA A 197 -8.44 -13.41 3.88
C ALA A 197 -7.16 -14.21 4.13
N ARG A 198 -6.88 -14.53 5.40
CA ARG A 198 -5.69 -15.31 5.77
C ARG A 198 -5.67 -16.70 5.17
N LEU A 199 -6.84 -17.31 5.10
CA LEU A 199 -7.06 -18.68 4.61
C LEU A 199 -7.22 -18.76 3.07
N LEU A 200 -7.17 -17.64 2.34
CA LEU A 200 -7.33 -17.68 0.89
C LEU A 200 -6.23 -18.54 0.24
N PRO A 201 -6.61 -19.51 -0.62
CA PRO A 201 -5.65 -20.24 -1.45
C PRO A 201 -5.07 -19.32 -2.52
N SER A 202 -3.93 -19.71 -3.09
CA SER A 202 -3.19 -18.90 -4.07
C SER A 202 -4.05 -18.52 -5.29
N GLU A 203 -4.91 -19.41 -5.79
CA GLU A 203 -5.79 -19.16 -6.93
C GLU A 203 -6.81 -18.06 -6.62
N ALA A 204 -7.35 -18.06 -5.40
CA ALA A 204 -8.30 -17.02 -4.98
C ALA A 204 -7.59 -15.67 -4.79
N ARG A 205 -6.34 -15.65 -4.31
CA ARG A 205 -5.53 -14.43 -4.25
C ARG A 205 -5.29 -13.88 -5.66
N VAL A 206 -4.90 -14.73 -6.60
CA VAL A 206 -4.74 -14.36 -8.01
C VAL A 206 -6.02 -13.75 -8.56
N ALA A 207 -7.18 -14.36 -8.32
CA ALA A 207 -8.47 -13.84 -8.79
C ALA A 207 -8.81 -12.46 -8.21
N ILE A 208 -8.52 -12.21 -6.94
CA ILE A 208 -8.69 -10.88 -6.32
C ILE A 208 -7.78 -9.84 -6.98
N ILE A 209 -6.50 -10.19 -7.19
CA ILE A 209 -5.55 -9.28 -7.84
C ILE A 209 -5.94 -9.00 -9.28
N ASP A 210 -6.34 -10.02 -10.03
CA ASP A 210 -6.77 -9.85 -11.41
C ASP A 210 -8.06 -9.02 -11.48
N TYR A 211 -8.99 -9.15 -10.52
CA TYR A 211 -10.16 -8.28 -10.38
C TYR A 211 -9.77 -6.81 -10.14
N LEU A 212 -8.77 -6.56 -9.28
CA LEU A 212 -8.33 -5.21 -8.91
C LEU A 212 -7.42 -4.56 -9.96
N THR A 213 -6.93 -5.31 -10.95
CA THR A 213 -5.95 -4.82 -11.93
C THR A 213 -6.63 -4.26 -13.18
N LEU A 214 -6.64 -2.93 -13.32
CA LEU A 214 -7.13 -2.26 -14.55
C LEU A 214 -6.00 -1.75 -15.47
N VAL A 215 -4.81 -1.50 -14.90
CA VAL A 215 -3.63 -1.01 -15.61
C VAL A 215 -2.68 -2.18 -15.83
N THR A 216 -2.38 -2.51 -17.09
CA THR A 216 -1.53 -3.65 -17.45
C THR A 216 -0.46 -3.26 -18.45
N GLY A 217 0.74 -3.83 -18.29
CA GLY A 217 1.88 -3.63 -19.19
C GLY A 217 2.93 -2.66 -18.65
N ASN A 218 4.13 -2.76 -19.22
CA ASN A 218 5.28 -1.93 -18.86
C ASN A 218 5.33 -0.63 -19.67
N GLU A 219 6.40 0.16 -19.49
CA GLU A 219 6.64 1.43 -20.20
C GLU A 219 6.59 1.32 -21.73
N ASN A 220 6.89 0.15 -22.29
CA ASN A 220 6.88 -0.07 -23.75
C ASN A 220 5.46 -0.25 -24.31
N LYS A 221 4.45 -0.44 -23.46
CA LYS A 221 3.06 -0.62 -23.91
C LYS A 221 2.39 0.74 -24.09
N LYS A 222 2.11 1.10 -25.35
CA LYS A 222 1.45 2.36 -25.74
C LYS A 222 0.13 2.63 -25.01
N LYS A 223 -0.68 1.59 -24.78
CA LYS A 223 -1.99 1.67 -24.12
C LYS A 223 -2.08 0.70 -22.95
N LYS A 224 -2.10 1.21 -21.72
CA LYS A 224 -2.06 0.39 -20.50
C LYS A 224 -3.43 -0.01 -19.95
N VAL A 225 -4.50 0.69 -20.33
CA VAL A 225 -5.88 0.36 -19.95
C VAL A 225 -6.68 0.05 -21.20
N ASN A 226 -7.30 -1.13 -21.24
CA ASN A 226 -8.19 -1.54 -22.31
C ASN A 226 -9.45 -2.13 -21.69
N LEU A 227 -10.55 -1.38 -21.75
CA LEU A 227 -11.85 -1.77 -21.22
C LEU A 227 -12.71 -2.47 -22.29
N ARG A 228 -12.22 -2.57 -23.53
CA ARG A 228 -12.93 -3.22 -24.64
C ARG A 228 -12.55 -4.69 -24.68
N THR A 229 -13.50 -5.59 -24.42
CA THR A 229 -13.29 -7.03 -24.56
C THR A 229 -13.53 -7.47 -26.01
N PRO A 230 -12.66 -8.29 -26.61
CA PRO A 230 -12.96 -8.91 -27.91
C PRO A 230 -14.25 -9.74 -27.81
N GLY A 231 -15.23 -9.45 -28.67
CA GLY A 231 -16.49 -10.20 -28.74
C GLY A 231 -17.69 -9.57 -28.02
N THR A 232 -17.51 -8.52 -27.22
CA THR A 232 -18.66 -7.73 -26.74
C THR A 232 -19.14 -6.79 -27.83
N GLN A 233 -20.35 -7.02 -28.32
CA GLN A 233 -21.04 -6.09 -29.21
C GLN A 233 -21.06 -4.69 -28.60
N SER A 234 -20.94 -3.66 -29.44
CA SER A 234 -21.10 -2.25 -29.07
C SER A 234 -22.35 -2.07 -28.21
N GLY A 235 -22.19 -1.93 -26.89
CA GLY A 235 -23.29 -1.63 -25.99
C GLY A 235 -23.35 -2.37 -24.66
N VAL A 236 -22.39 -3.24 -24.33
CA VAL A 236 -22.32 -3.86 -23.00
C VAL A 236 -22.04 -2.82 -21.91
N LYS A 237 -22.79 -2.89 -20.82
CA LYS A 237 -22.63 -2.05 -19.63
C LYS A 237 -21.26 -2.34 -19.00
N THR A 238 -20.51 -1.29 -18.67
CA THR A 238 -19.23 -1.42 -17.95
C THR A 238 -19.42 -2.12 -16.61
N HIS A 239 -18.40 -2.86 -16.16
CA HIS A 239 -18.47 -3.55 -14.87
C HIS A 239 -18.62 -2.51 -13.73
N PRO A 240 -19.50 -2.71 -12.73
CA PRO A 240 -19.74 -1.73 -11.66
C PRO A 240 -18.47 -1.26 -10.92
N PHE A 241 -17.53 -2.18 -10.69
CA PHE A 241 -16.17 -1.86 -10.22
C PHE A 241 -15.49 -0.77 -11.04
N VAL A 242 -15.45 -0.92 -12.37
CA VAL A 242 -14.80 0.02 -13.29
C VAL A 242 -15.49 1.38 -13.22
N ASP A 243 -16.81 1.40 -13.11
CA ASP A 243 -17.58 2.65 -12.99
C ASP A 243 -17.25 3.37 -11.69
N ARG A 244 -17.28 2.67 -10.55
CA ARG A 244 -16.90 3.25 -9.25
C ARG A 244 -15.46 3.73 -9.23
N CYS A 245 -14.53 2.95 -9.80
CA CYS A 245 -13.13 3.34 -9.88
C CYS A 245 -12.95 4.57 -10.76
N PHE A 246 -13.65 4.66 -11.89
CA PHE A 246 -13.66 5.85 -12.73
C PHE A 246 -14.18 7.06 -11.98
N ASP A 247 -15.30 6.96 -11.27
CA ASP A 247 -15.89 8.09 -10.54
C ASP A 247 -14.93 8.63 -9.47
N ILE A 248 -14.28 7.73 -8.70
CA ILE A 248 -13.26 8.10 -7.72
C ILE A 248 -12.06 8.75 -8.40
N CYS A 249 -11.51 8.13 -9.45
CA CYS A 249 -10.38 8.66 -10.20
C CYS A 249 -10.68 10.05 -10.77
N MET A 250 -11.85 10.20 -11.41
CA MET A 250 -12.29 11.43 -12.05
C MET A 250 -12.44 12.58 -11.05
N HIS A 251 -12.86 12.30 -9.82
CA HIS A 251 -12.95 13.32 -8.77
C HIS A 251 -11.59 13.99 -8.48
N TYR A 252 -10.51 13.21 -8.45
CA TYR A 252 -9.15 13.73 -8.18
C TYR A 252 -8.37 14.07 -9.46
N PHE A 253 -8.90 13.75 -10.63
CA PHE A 253 -8.19 13.86 -11.89
C PHE A 253 -7.75 15.30 -12.24
N PRO A 254 -8.60 16.35 -12.08
CA PRO A 254 -8.17 17.72 -12.34
C PRO A 254 -6.98 18.15 -11.47
N GLN A 255 -6.95 17.76 -10.19
CA GLN A 255 -5.85 18.05 -9.28
C GLN A 255 -4.58 17.30 -9.69
N ILE A 256 -4.70 16.03 -10.11
CA ILE A 256 -3.57 15.27 -10.67
C ILE A 256 -3.01 15.98 -11.91
N LEU A 257 -3.86 16.45 -12.82
CA LEU A 257 -3.45 17.17 -14.02
C LEU A 257 -2.76 18.50 -13.70
N GLU A 258 -3.25 19.25 -12.73
CA GLU A 258 -2.61 20.48 -12.26
C GLU A 258 -1.23 20.21 -11.63
N TYR A 259 -1.14 19.16 -10.82
CA TYR A 259 0.09 18.79 -10.13
C TYR A 259 1.19 18.23 -11.04
N GLN A 260 0.78 17.48 -12.05
CA GLN A 260 1.71 16.74 -12.92
C GLN A 260 1.85 17.38 -14.31
N GLN A 261 1.01 18.37 -14.66
CA GLN A 261 1.03 19.04 -15.97
C GLN A 261 1.09 18.04 -17.14
N LEU A 262 0.41 16.89 -17.00
CA LEU A 262 0.54 15.76 -17.92
C LEU A 262 0.14 16.14 -19.33
N PHE A 263 -0.86 17.00 -19.48
CA PHE A 263 -1.39 17.40 -20.78
C PHE A 263 -1.00 18.83 -21.16
N ASP A 264 0.09 19.36 -20.60
CA ASP A 264 0.66 20.60 -21.10
C ASP A 264 1.23 20.42 -22.52
N HIS A 265 1.19 21.47 -23.34
CA HIS A 265 1.67 21.43 -24.73
C HIS A 265 3.12 20.93 -24.90
N ARG A 266 3.98 21.06 -23.87
CA ARG A 266 5.38 20.57 -23.90
C ARG A 266 5.54 19.17 -23.31
N SER A 267 4.47 18.61 -22.76
CA SER A 267 4.53 17.31 -22.09
C SER A 267 4.63 16.17 -23.10
N VAL A 268 5.57 15.25 -22.85
CA VAL A 268 5.70 13.98 -23.59
C VAL A 268 4.45 13.10 -23.50
N HIS A 269 3.55 13.36 -22.55
CA HIS A 269 2.35 12.55 -22.37
C HIS A 269 1.21 12.91 -23.33
N ILE A 270 1.27 14.05 -24.06
CA ILE A 270 0.29 14.37 -25.10
C ILE A 270 0.27 13.27 -26.17
N GLU A 271 1.45 12.87 -26.66
CA GLU A 271 1.57 11.76 -27.61
C GLU A 271 1.09 10.43 -27.01
N LYS A 272 1.32 10.20 -25.71
CA LYS A 272 0.78 9.03 -25.02
C LYS A 272 -0.75 9.03 -24.99
N VAL A 273 -1.41 10.16 -24.76
CA VAL A 273 -2.88 10.26 -24.86
C VAL A 273 -3.36 10.01 -26.28
N LEU A 274 -2.68 10.55 -27.30
CA LEU A 274 -3.03 10.29 -28.70
C LEU A 274 -2.95 8.80 -29.04
N ASN A 275 -2.01 8.05 -28.47
CA ASN A 275 -1.93 6.59 -28.62
C ASN A 275 -3.16 5.83 -28.06
N HIS A 276 -3.99 6.44 -27.21
CA HIS A 276 -5.25 5.83 -26.78
C HIS A 276 -6.35 5.94 -27.85
N ILE A 277 -6.20 6.86 -28.80
CA ILE A 277 -7.14 7.17 -29.88
C ILE A 277 -6.69 6.43 -31.14
N SER A 278 -7.63 5.88 -31.90
CA SER A 278 -7.31 5.25 -33.19
C SER A 278 -6.90 6.33 -34.21
N GLU A 279 -5.72 6.17 -34.82
CA GLU A 279 -5.12 7.15 -35.75
C GLU A 279 -6.05 7.52 -36.92
N ASP A 280 -6.82 6.56 -37.42
CA ASP A 280 -7.75 6.74 -38.55
C ASP A 280 -9.09 7.40 -38.15
N SER A 281 -9.30 7.69 -36.87
CA SER A 281 -10.58 8.23 -36.39
C SER A 281 -10.73 9.73 -36.62
N LYS A 282 -11.97 10.18 -36.88
CA LYS A 282 -12.30 11.63 -36.91
C LYS A 282 -11.94 12.32 -35.60
N LEU A 283 -12.04 11.60 -34.48
CA LEU A 283 -11.64 12.11 -33.17
C LEU A 283 -10.14 12.44 -33.15
N HIS A 284 -9.29 11.53 -33.62
CA HIS A 284 -7.84 11.76 -33.68
C HIS A 284 -7.51 13.01 -34.53
N GLN A 285 -8.11 13.14 -35.71
CA GLN A 285 -7.95 14.34 -36.55
C GLN A 285 -8.42 15.62 -35.86
N ASN A 286 -9.56 15.58 -35.15
CA ASN A 286 -10.07 16.74 -34.41
C ASN A 286 -9.13 17.17 -33.28
N VAL A 287 -8.61 16.21 -32.51
CA VAL A 287 -7.66 16.49 -31.43
C VAL A 287 -6.35 17.05 -31.97
N GLN A 288 -5.78 16.45 -33.02
CA GLN A 288 -4.57 16.97 -33.67
C GLN A 288 -4.77 18.37 -34.25
N ASN A 289 -5.89 18.63 -34.92
CA ASN A 289 -6.23 19.95 -35.45
C ASN A 289 -6.37 21.01 -34.34
N TRP A 290 -6.94 20.63 -33.19
CA TRP A 290 -7.06 21.54 -32.04
C TRP A 290 -5.69 21.87 -31.44
N ILE A 291 -4.82 20.86 -31.26
CA ILE A 291 -3.44 21.02 -30.80
C ILE A 291 -2.67 21.99 -31.72
N GLN A 292 -2.77 21.80 -33.04
CA GLN A 292 -2.07 22.65 -34.03
C GLN A 292 -2.59 24.10 -34.04
N LYS A 293 -3.89 24.30 -33.80
CA LYS A 293 -4.52 25.63 -33.81
C LYS A 293 -4.38 26.40 -32.50
N SER A 294 -4.01 25.71 -31.42
CA SER A 294 -3.91 26.27 -30.08
C SER A 294 -2.44 26.25 -29.65
N PRO A 295 -1.59 27.17 -30.12
CA PRO A 295 -0.22 27.23 -29.63
C PRO A 295 -0.22 27.54 -28.13
N GLU A 296 0.63 26.84 -27.38
CA GLU A 296 0.86 27.08 -25.93
C GLU A 296 -0.35 26.84 -25.00
N PHE A 297 -1.24 25.90 -25.33
CA PHE A 297 -2.30 25.51 -24.39
C PHE A 297 -1.74 24.93 -23.09
N THR A 298 -2.48 25.17 -22.01
CA THR A 298 -2.23 24.60 -20.69
C THR A 298 -2.82 23.20 -20.55
N CYS A 299 -2.35 22.47 -19.53
CA CYS A 299 -2.84 21.14 -19.19
C CYS A 299 -4.37 21.08 -19.01
N LEU A 300 -4.94 22.06 -18.31
CA LEU A 300 -6.39 22.10 -18.04
C LEU A 300 -7.20 22.48 -19.29
N GLU A 301 -6.70 23.37 -20.15
CA GLU A 301 -7.39 23.73 -21.40
C GLU A 301 -7.49 22.53 -22.35
N PHE A 302 -6.41 21.76 -22.50
CA PHE A 302 -6.46 20.52 -23.29
C PHE A 302 -7.42 19.50 -22.69
N TRP A 303 -7.40 19.35 -21.36
CA TRP A 303 -8.32 18.45 -20.68
C TRP A 303 -9.78 18.85 -20.87
N ASP A 304 -10.13 20.11 -20.70
CA ASP A 304 -11.50 20.60 -20.87
C ASP A 304 -12.01 20.37 -22.30
N PHE A 305 -11.15 20.61 -23.30
CA PHE A 305 -11.44 20.29 -24.70
C PHE A 305 -11.67 18.79 -24.90
N LEU A 306 -10.74 17.95 -24.45
CA LEU A 306 -10.81 16.49 -24.63
C LEU A 306 -12.00 15.87 -23.88
N TYR A 307 -12.24 16.31 -22.65
CA TYR A 307 -13.38 15.89 -21.84
C TYR A 307 -14.68 16.26 -22.54
N SER A 308 -14.81 17.51 -23.02
CA SER A 308 -16.03 17.99 -23.69
C SER A 308 -16.36 17.17 -24.94
N ILE A 309 -15.37 16.89 -25.80
CA ILE A 309 -15.59 16.12 -27.03
C ILE A 309 -15.93 14.65 -26.75
N LEU A 310 -15.30 14.04 -25.75
CA LEU A 310 -15.56 12.63 -25.39
C LEU A 310 -16.90 12.45 -24.67
N GLN A 311 -17.20 13.34 -23.72
CA GLN A 311 -18.40 13.25 -22.88
C GLN A 311 -19.68 13.58 -23.66
N SER A 312 -19.64 14.60 -24.54
CA SER A 312 -20.80 15.01 -25.35
C SER A 312 -21.07 14.10 -26.55
N SER A 313 -20.17 13.15 -26.84
CA SER A 313 -20.33 12.26 -27.97
C SER A 313 -21.50 11.30 -27.79
N SER A 314 -22.24 11.05 -28.87
CA SER A 314 -23.23 9.97 -28.92
C SER A 314 -22.59 8.57 -29.03
N GLU A 315 -21.30 8.49 -29.37
CA GLU A 315 -20.58 7.23 -29.52
C GLU A 315 -20.11 6.71 -28.15
N ARG A 316 -20.65 5.57 -27.71
CA ARG A 316 -20.25 4.92 -26.45
C ARG A 316 -18.76 4.58 -26.37
N SER A 317 -18.13 4.37 -27.53
CA SER A 317 -16.68 4.14 -27.67
C SER A 317 -15.85 5.29 -27.09
N HIS A 318 -16.36 6.53 -27.17
CA HIS A 318 -15.71 7.73 -26.62
C HIS A 318 -15.88 7.83 -25.10
N HIS A 319 -17.02 7.44 -24.53
CA HIS A 319 -17.16 7.32 -23.07
C HIS A 319 -16.24 6.24 -22.50
N THR A 320 -16.07 5.11 -23.19
CA THR A 320 -15.08 4.10 -22.80
C THR A 320 -13.65 4.65 -22.89
N LEU A 321 -13.32 5.39 -23.95
CA LEU A 321 -12.01 6.02 -24.11
C LEU A 321 -11.72 7.03 -22.99
N LEU A 322 -12.73 7.83 -22.59
CA LEU A 322 -12.62 8.75 -21.46
C LEU A 322 -12.23 7.99 -20.18
N LYS A 323 -12.92 6.88 -19.88
CA LYS A 323 -12.59 6.03 -18.72
C LYS A 323 -11.19 5.46 -18.82
N GLU A 324 -10.80 4.95 -20.00
CA GLU A 324 -9.46 4.41 -20.23
C GLU A 324 -8.35 5.44 -19.98
N ILE A 325 -8.54 6.70 -20.42
CA ILE A 325 -7.58 7.78 -20.21
C ILE A 325 -7.50 8.12 -18.71
N VAL A 326 -8.63 8.40 -18.07
CA VAL A 326 -8.65 8.77 -16.64
C VAL A 326 -8.01 7.68 -15.80
N LEU A 327 -8.39 6.41 -15.99
CA LEU A 327 -7.82 5.28 -15.26
C LEU A 327 -6.33 5.10 -15.55
N ALA A 328 -5.89 5.22 -16.81
CA ALA A 328 -4.48 5.09 -17.17
C ALA A 328 -3.60 6.10 -16.44
N TYR A 329 -4.10 7.30 -16.16
CA TYR A 329 -3.33 8.37 -15.53
C TYR A 329 -3.64 8.59 -14.05
N SER A 330 -4.46 7.74 -13.40
CA SER A 330 -4.78 7.93 -11.97
C SER A 330 -5.05 6.66 -11.17
N TYR A 331 -5.29 5.51 -11.83
CA TYR A 331 -5.61 4.26 -11.15
C TYR A 331 -4.36 3.60 -10.53
N PRO A 332 -4.46 2.85 -9.42
CA PRO A 332 -3.34 2.15 -8.82
C PRO A 332 -2.57 1.26 -9.79
N ARG A 333 -1.25 1.25 -9.62
CA ARG A 333 -0.39 0.19 -10.14
C ARG A 333 -0.07 -0.73 -8.98
N LEU A 334 -0.42 -2.00 -9.12
CA LEU A 334 -0.28 -3.00 -8.06
C LEU A 334 0.93 -3.88 -8.39
N ASP A 335 1.83 -4.09 -7.43
CA ASP A 335 2.79 -5.18 -7.53
C ASP A 335 2.06 -6.51 -7.28
N VAL A 336 1.64 -7.13 -8.39
CA VAL A 336 0.86 -8.36 -8.39
C VAL A 336 1.62 -9.53 -7.75
N ASN A 337 2.97 -9.52 -7.76
CA ASN A 337 3.76 -10.65 -7.28
C ASN A 337 3.79 -10.73 -5.75
N VAL A 338 3.79 -9.57 -5.07
CA VAL A 338 3.75 -9.46 -3.61
C VAL A 338 2.49 -10.12 -3.02
N SER A 339 1.40 -10.05 -3.78
CA SER A 339 0.05 -10.41 -3.33
C SER A 339 -0.35 -11.86 -3.66
N LYS A 340 0.26 -12.45 -4.72
CA LYS A 340 -0.10 -13.78 -5.25
C LYS A 340 0.55 -14.93 -4.47
N ASP A 341 1.82 -14.79 -4.11
CA ASP A 341 2.59 -15.85 -3.44
C ASP A 341 2.43 -15.77 -1.92
N LEU A 342 2.05 -16.90 -1.29
CA LEU A 342 2.02 -17.06 0.17
C LEU A 342 3.42 -17.02 0.80
N GLY A 343 4.49 -17.37 0.07
CA GLY A 343 5.88 -17.37 0.55
C GLY A 343 6.59 -16.01 0.55
N HIS A 344 5.97 -14.98 -0.04
CA HIS A 344 6.49 -13.61 -0.03
C HIS A 344 6.58 -13.06 1.41
N LEU A 345 7.53 -12.17 1.68
CA LEU A 345 7.65 -11.51 2.98
C LEU A 345 7.49 -10.01 2.80
N LEU A 346 6.80 -9.38 3.75
CA LEU A 346 6.57 -7.94 3.71
C LEU A 346 7.01 -7.29 5.03
N LYS A 347 7.59 -6.09 4.91
CA LYS A 347 8.20 -5.36 6.04
C LYS A 347 7.22 -5.22 7.20
N ALA A 348 7.68 -5.53 8.40
CA ALA A 348 6.86 -5.38 9.60
C ALA A 348 6.45 -3.91 9.84
N PRO A 349 5.20 -3.66 10.26
CA PRO A 349 4.79 -2.37 10.82
C PRO A 349 5.74 -1.89 11.93
N PHE A 350 5.85 -0.58 12.07
CA PHE A 350 6.72 0.12 13.02
C PHE A 350 8.24 -0.10 12.83
N CYS A 351 8.69 -0.74 11.75
CA CYS A 351 10.11 -0.71 11.37
C CYS A 351 10.57 0.72 11.09
N ILE A 352 11.87 0.99 11.31
CA ILE A 352 12.54 2.20 10.84
C ILE A 352 13.04 1.95 9.41
N HIS A 353 12.71 2.81 8.46
CA HIS A 353 13.19 2.65 7.09
C HIS A 353 14.67 3.01 6.98
N HIS A 354 15.50 2.06 6.55
CA HIS A 354 16.96 2.18 6.59
C HIS A 354 17.54 3.44 5.91
N SER A 355 17.00 3.89 4.77
CA SER A 355 17.52 5.08 4.06
C SER A 355 17.02 6.42 4.61
N THR A 356 15.79 6.47 5.14
CA THR A 356 15.12 7.74 5.50
C THR A 356 15.10 7.96 7.01
N GLY A 357 15.31 6.89 7.79
CA GLY A 357 15.13 6.84 9.22
C GLY A 357 13.67 7.01 9.67
N ARG A 358 12.70 7.06 8.77
CA ARG A 358 11.27 7.27 9.11
C ARG A 358 10.62 6.01 9.64
N LEU A 359 9.71 6.19 10.58
CA LEU A 359 8.90 5.13 11.17
C LEU A 359 7.81 4.65 10.19
N CYS A 360 7.66 3.33 10.03
CA CYS A 360 6.59 2.74 9.22
C CYS A 360 5.28 2.69 10.03
N ILE A 361 4.46 3.73 9.94
CA ILE A 361 3.28 3.92 10.79
C ILE A 361 1.96 3.50 10.12
N PRO A 362 0.93 3.10 10.89
CA PRO A 362 -0.43 2.98 10.38
C PRO A 362 -0.98 4.29 9.82
N ILE A 363 -1.76 4.20 8.75
CA ILE A 363 -2.49 5.30 8.13
C ILE A 363 -3.97 5.17 8.49
N ASP A 364 -4.53 6.20 9.12
CA ASP A 364 -5.97 6.28 9.39
C ASP A 364 -6.73 6.61 8.10
N MET A 365 -7.59 5.69 7.67
CA MET A 365 -8.39 5.83 6.46
C MET A 365 -9.34 7.04 6.49
N ASN A 366 -9.78 7.50 7.66
CA ASN A 366 -10.62 8.69 7.77
C ASN A 366 -9.84 9.99 7.50
N ARG A 367 -8.50 9.90 7.48
CA ARG A 367 -7.58 11.02 7.36
C ARG A 367 -6.51 10.78 6.30
N SER A 368 -6.69 9.79 5.42
CA SER A 368 -5.69 9.38 4.42
C SER A 368 -5.28 10.52 3.50
N PHE A 369 -6.22 11.35 3.05
CA PHE A 369 -5.95 12.54 2.22
C PHE A 369 -5.19 13.66 2.94
N SER A 370 -5.13 13.63 4.28
CA SER A 370 -4.32 14.56 5.08
C SER A 370 -2.99 13.97 5.54
N PHE A 371 -2.69 12.72 5.16
CA PHE A 371 -1.45 12.06 5.54
C PHE A 371 -0.26 12.71 4.83
N ASN A 372 0.71 13.20 5.60
CA ASN A 372 1.94 13.79 5.07
C ASN A 372 3.16 12.91 5.42
N PRO A 373 3.83 12.29 4.42
CA PRO A 373 5.06 11.53 4.64
C PRO A 373 6.20 12.32 5.32
N LYS A 374 6.28 13.67 5.16
CA LYS A 374 7.29 14.54 5.84
C LYS A 374 7.14 14.52 7.34
N ALA A 375 5.88 14.55 7.80
CA ALA A 375 5.55 14.70 9.21
C ALA A 375 5.76 13.40 10.00
N VAL A 376 6.09 12.30 9.32
CA VAL A 376 6.36 11.01 9.96
C VAL A 376 7.66 11.09 10.75
N PRO A 377 7.64 10.76 12.06
CA PRO A 377 8.82 10.80 12.90
C PRO A 377 9.97 9.95 12.36
N THR A 378 11.17 10.51 12.41
CA THR A 378 12.43 9.82 12.15
C THR A 378 13.03 9.26 13.43
N LEU A 379 13.88 8.24 13.34
CA LEU A 379 14.58 7.65 14.49
C LEU A 379 15.31 8.72 15.32
N THR A 380 15.99 9.66 14.67
CA THR A 380 16.65 10.77 15.34
C THR A 380 15.66 11.67 16.08
N SER A 381 14.52 12.01 15.48
CA SER A 381 13.49 12.81 16.16
C SER A 381 12.88 12.08 17.36
N ILE A 382 12.65 10.76 17.23
CA ILE A 382 12.14 9.89 18.28
C ILE A 382 13.12 9.84 19.46
N ARG A 383 14.43 9.69 19.16
CA ARG A 383 15.48 9.68 20.18
C ARG A 383 15.54 11.01 20.94
N ARG A 384 15.56 12.13 20.21
CA ARG A 384 15.55 13.48 20.80
C ARG A 384 14.31 13.72 21.67
N GLU A 385 13.14 13.30 21.22
CA GLU A 385 11.89 13.41 21.99
C GLU A 385 11.97 12.58 23.27
N TYR A 386 12.53 11.36 23.21
CA TYR A 386 12.70 10.52 24.39
C TYR A 386 13.68 11.12 25.41
N ASP A 387 14.84 11.60 24.95
CA ASP A 387 15.87 12.16 25.84
C ASP A 387 15.44 13.51 26.47
N SER A 388 14.52 14.24 25.84
CA SER A 388 14.02 15.53 26.36
C SER A 388 12.92 15.40 27.42
N HIS A 389 12.23 14.25 27.49
CA HIS A 389 11.24 13.99 28.55
C HIS A 389 11.97 13.48 29.81
N ASN A 390 11.74 14.15 30.94
CA ASN A 390 12.31 13.74 32.23
C ASN A 390 11.88 12.29 32.56
N GLN A 391 12.83 11.46 33.02
CA GLN A 391 12.61 10.04 33.37
C GLN A 391 11.44 9.76 34.33
N LYS A 392 10.93 10.76 35.06
CA LYS A 392 9.77 10.62 35.96
C LYS A 392 8.41 10.65 35.25
N ASP A 393 8.31 11.19 34.04
CA ASP A 393 7.05 11.24 33.27
C ASP A 393 6.90 10.05 32.30
N LEU A 394 7.95 9.23 32.17
CA LEU A 394 8.07 8.14 31.19
C LEU A 394 7.45 6.81 31.63
N GLU A 395 7.15 6.62 32.92
CA GLU A 395 6.47 5.40 33.39
C GLU A 395 5.01 5.29 32.91
N ASN A 396 4.41 6.38 32.43
CA ASN A 396 3.01 6.40 31.97
C ASN A 396 2.78 6.94 30.55
N ASN A 397 3.77 7.47 29.85
CA ASN A 397 3.58 7.97 28.49
C ASN A 397 4.79 7.65 27.61
N MET A 398 4.60 6.74 26.64
CA MET A 398 5.37 6.77 25.40
C MET A 398 5.36 8.19 24.83
N THR A 399 6.45 8.61 24.20
CA THR A 399 6.56 9.88 23.48
C THR A 399 5.26 10.18 22.72
N SER A 400 4.63 11.33 23.02
CA SER A 400 3.20 11.58 22.71
C SER A 400 2.87 11.37 21.22
N ASN A 401 3.86 11.56 20.34
CA ASN A 401 3.72 11.41 18.91
C ASN A 401 3.72 9.96 18.41
N ILE A 402 4.41 9.02 19.08
CA ILE A 402 4.40 7.60 18.68
C ILE A 402 3.23 6.87 19.35
N ALA A 403 2.91 7.27 20.59
CA ALA A 403 1.83 6.71 21.38
C ALA A 403 0.50 6.68 20.62
N LYS A 404 0.19 7.72 19.83
CA LYS A 404 -1.02 7.79 19.01
C LYS A 404 -1.09 6.68 17.94
N TYR A 405 0.04 6.35 17.31
CA TYR A 405 0.11 5.30 16.29
C TYR A 405 0.03 3.91 16.92
N ILE A 406 0.65 3.72 18.08
CA ILE A 406 0.57 2.47 18.85
C ILE A 406 -0.86 2.26 19.34
N LYS A 407 -1.51 3.29 19.89
CA LYS A 407 -2.92 3.25 20.28
C LYS A 407 -3.85 2.95 19.11
N PHE A 408 -3.58 3.50 17.93
CA PHE A 408 -4.32 3.14 16.71
C PHE A 408 -4.18 1.64 16.41
N MET A 409 -2.95 1.12 16.47
CA MET A 409 -2.69 -0.31 16.25
C MET A 409 -3.35 -1.19 17.31
N ASP A 410 -3.30 -0.81 18.59
CA ASP A 410 -3.97 -1.53 19.68
C ASP A 410 -5.47 -1.62 19.42
N ASN A 411 -6.13 -0.51 19.08
CA ASN A 411 -7.56 -0.50 18.75
C ASN A 411 -7.87 -1.39 17.54
N PHE A 412 -7.03 -1.36 16.50
CA PHE A 412 -7.18 -2.24 15.33
C PHE A 412 -7.10 -3.72 15.75
N VAL A 413 -6.11 -4.06 16.56
CA VAL A 413 -5.85 -5.42 17.04
C VAL A 413 -6.94 -5.91 18.00
N ASP A 414 -7.45 -5.04 18.88
CA ASP A 414 -8.57 -5.33 19.78
C ASP A 414 -9.81 -5.74 18.99
N ASN A 415 -10.20 -4.93 17.99
CA ASN A 415 -11.35 -5.22 17.12
C ASN A 415 -11.16 -6.52 16.32
N LEU A 416 -9.95 -6.72 15.77
CA LEU A 416 -9.61 -7.95 15.05
C LEU A 416 -9.72 -9.19 15.92
N ILE A 417 -9.19 -9.15 17.15
CA ILE A 417 -9.25 -10.30 18.06
C ILE A 417 -10.68 -10.57 18.52
N GLN A 418 -11.49 -9.53 18.72
CA GLN A 418 -12.89 -9.68 19.06
C GLN A 418 -13.64 -10.45 17.96
N ASP A 419 -13.52 -10.03 16.70
CA ASP A 419 -14.17 -10.71 15.57
C ASP A 419 -13.63 -12.15 15.41
N VAL A 420 -12.32 -12.39 15.55
CA VAL A 420 -11.74 -13.75 15.50
C VAL A 420 -12.30 -14.66 16.60
N LYS A 421 -12.51 -14.14 17.82
CA LYS A 421 -13.13 -14.90 18.91
C LYS A 421 -14.58 -15.25 18.60
N GLN A 422 -15.34 -14.29 18.08
CA GLN A 422 -16.72 -14.50 17.69
C GLN A 422 -16.85 -15.56 16.57
N GLU A 423 -16.03 -15.46 15.51
CA GLU A 423 -15.98 -16.45 14.42
C GLU A 423 -15.73 -17.87 14.95
N GLN A 424 -14.86 -18.01 15.95
CA GLN A 424 -14.55 -19.30 16.56
C GLN A 424 -15.71 -19.87 17.39
N GLU A 425 -16.41 -19.01 18.14
CA GLU A 425 -17.60 -19.41 18.92
C GLU A 425 -18.73 -19.88 18.00
N GLU A 426 -18.95 -19.17 16.89
CA GLU A 426 -19.90 -19.54 15.85
C GLU A 426 -19.53 -20.90 15.21
N TYR A 427 -18.25 -21.09 14.86
CA TYR A 427 -17.76 -22.36 14.31
C TYR A 427 -17.95 -23.54 15.28
N ASN A 428 -17.61 -23.35 16.56
CA ASN A 428 -17.78 -24.39 17.58
C ASN A 428 -19.25 -24.76 17.78
N THR A 429 -20.15 -23.77 17.73
CA THR A 429 -21.60 -23.98 17.81
C THR A 429 -22.09 -24.81 16.62
N MET A 430 -21.64 -24.48 15.40
CA MET A 430 -22.00 -25.23 14.20
C MET A 430 -21.47 -26.67 14.21
N LEU A 431 -20.25 -26.89 14.72
CA LEU A 431 -19.70 -28.24 14.90
C LEU A 431 -20.53 -29.07 15.88
N GLN A 432 -20.99 -28.48 16.98
CA GLN A 432 -21.84 -29.19 17.94
C GLN A 432 -23.17 -29.58 17.31
N LEU A 433 -23.80 -28.69 16.54
CA LEU A 433 -25.04 -28.96 15.82
C LEU A 433 -24.89 -30.03 14.73
N ALA A 434 -23.75 -30.07 14.04
CA ALA A 434 -23.49 -31.06 12.99
C ALA A 434 -23.20 -32.47 13.54
N ASN A 435 -22.80 -32.58 14.81
CA ASN A 435 -22.51 -33.85 15.49
C ASN A 435 -23.71 -34.40 16.29
N GLN A 436 -24.81 -33.66 16.38
CA GLN A 436 -26.12 -34.11 16.89
C GLN A 436 -26.96 -34.66 15.74
#